data_AF-A0AAU9IF11-F1
#
_entry.id   AF-A0AAU9IF11-F1
#
_cell.length_a   1.000
_cell.length_b   1.000
_cell.length_c   1.000
_cell.angle_alpha   90.00
_cell.angle_beta   90.00
_cell.angle_gamma   90.00
#
_symmetry.space_group_name_H-M   'P 1'
#
loop_
_entity.id
_entity.type
_entity.pdbx_description
1 polymer ?
#
loop_
_entity_poly.entity_id
_entity_poly.type
_entity_poly.pdbx_seq_one_letter_code
_entity_poly.pdbx_strand_id
1 'polypeptide(L)'
;MILSKIEEEGGSFNIFSIVFHQVFSCLNLHKSTYDDTQTFLIIPPQHKNAQDNYLRNQSYYYRSTQSLFCNDCNRKIDMSIELKGVDWPEYLVLYFPTPPNNIVESLWINNENSYEIYGVICYYQNEGSFHYTAFTKDGNIWNEYNDKYVGTKAIDPHFVNLAFYSKKVVLSQNMIAEKPYQSHFYNS
;
A
#
# COMPACT_ATOMS: atom_id res chain seq x y z
N MET A 1 11.71 -6.26 -13.16
CA MET A 1 10.54 -6.19 -12.25
C MET A 1 9.34 -5.83 -13.13
N ILE A 2 8.08 -6.22 -12.87
CA ILE A 2 7.00 -5.90 -13.85
C ILE A 2 6.86 -4.38 -14.05
N LEU A 3 6.97 -3.60 -12.97
CA LEU A 3 6.95 -2.13 -13.05
C LEU A 3 8.18 -1.60 -13.83
N SER A 4 9.42 -1.93 -13.44
CA SER A 4 10.61 -1.49 -14.20
C SER A 4 10.51 -1.85 -15.69
N LYS A 5 9.98 -3.03 -16.01
CA LYS A 5 9.85 -3.54 -17.38
C LYS A 5 8.88 -2.71 -18.24
N ILE A 6 7.78 -2.25 -17.66
CA ILE A 6 6.81 -1.38 -18.34
C ILE A 6 7.37 0.04 -18.48
N GLU A 7 8.14 0.53 -17.51
CA GLU A 7 8.90 1.81 -17.60
C GLU A 7 9.95 1.77 -18.72
N GLU A 8 10.75 0.68 -18.77
CA GLU A 8 11.72 0.36 -19.83
C GLU A 8 11.07 0.30 -21.23
N GLU A 9 9.78 -0.06 -21.29
CA GLU A 9 8.98 -0.16 -22.53
C GLU A 9 8.14 1.10 -22.83
N GLY A 10 8.34 2.19 -22.07
CA GLY A 10 7.73 3.50 -22.31
C GLY A 10 6.31 3.69 -21.75
N GLY A 11 5.85 2.79 -20.88
CA GLY A 11 4.63 2.95 -20.11
C GLY A 11 4.76 4.02 -19.01
N SER A 12 3.64 4.60 -18.58
CA SER A 12 3.59 5.61 -17.53
C SER A 12 2.87 5.08 -16.28
N PHE A 13 3.46 5.31 -15.11
CA PHE A 13 2.84 5.00 -13.82
C PHE A 13 2.11 6.18 -13.16
N ASN A 14 1.88 7.27 -13.88
CA ASN A 14 1.22 8.47 -13.30
C ASN A 14 -0.14 8.14 -12.67
N ILE A 15 -0.84 7.10 -13.12
CA ILE A 15 -2.11 6.63 -12.55
C ILE A 15 -1.96 5.95 -11.18
N PHE A 16 -0.76 5.48 -10.82
CA PHE A 16 -0.36 4.85 -9.54
C PHE A 16 0.52 5.76 -8.66
N SER A 17 1.12 6.80 -9.24
CA SER A 17 2.07 7.69 -8.57
C SER A 17 1.42 8.52 -7.46
N ILE A 18 1.96 8.39 -6.25
CA ILE A 18 1.62 9.19 -5.08
C ILE A 18 2.78 10.16 -4.85
N VAL A 19 2.52 11.47 -4.86
CA VAL A 19 3.56 12.48 -4.59
C VAL A 19 3.54 12.87 -3.12
N PHE A 20 4.68 12.72 -2.46
CA PHE A 20 4.92 13.20 -1.11
C PHE A 20 5.83 14.42 -1.13
N HIS A 21 5.35 15.50 -0.53
CA HIS A 21 6.14 16.69 -0.21
C HIS A 21 6.95 16.43 1.05
N GLN A 22 8.25 16.73 1.01
CA GLN A 22 9.17 16.54 2.12
C GLN A 22 9.85 17.85 2.50
N VAL A 23 9.80 18.20 3.78
CA VAL A 23 10.45 19.41 4.32
C VAL A 23 11.41 19.02 5.43
N PHE A 24 12.67 19.43 5.30
CA PHE A 24 13.70 19.27 6.31
C PHE A 24 13.97 20.61 6.98
N SER A 25 13.78 20.68 8.29
CA SER A 25 14.06 21.89 9.08
C SER A 25 15.20 21.66 10.09
N CYS A 26 16.16 22.58 10.08
CA CYS A 26 17.27 22.61 11.02
C CYS A 26 16.78 22.91 12.46
N LEU A 27 16.99 22.01 13.43
CA LEU A 27 16.56 22.26 14.81
C LEU A 27 17.34 23.37 15.54
N ASN A 28 18.44 23.86 14.96
CA ASN A 28 19.13 25.08 15.42
C ASN A 28 18.48 26.38 14.86
N LEU A 29 17.29 26.29 14.26
CA LEU A 29 16.44 27.42 13.82
C LEU A 29 17.06 28.32 12.73
N HIS A 30 17.94 27.77 11.90
CA HIS A 30 18.35 28.42 10.65
C HIS A 30 17.18 28.47 9.65
N LYS A 31 17.13 29.52 8.82
CA LYS A 31 16.02 29.78 7.88
C LYS A 31 16.02 28.83 6.66
N SER A 32 17.00 27.95 6.56
CA SER A 32 17.18 26.96 5.50
C SER A 32 16.28 25.73 5.71
N THR A 33 15.09 25.79 5.13
CA THR A 33 14.30 24.59 4.82
C THR A 33 14.80 23.99 3.51
N TYR A 34 15.21 22.73 3.50
CA TYR A 34 15.31 21.96 2.26
C TYR A 34 13.95 21.35 1.97
N ASP A 35 13.51 21.43 0.71
CA ASP A 35 12.17 21.11 0.24
C ASP A 35 12.32 20.22 -1.01
N ASP A 36 11.62 19.08 -1.02
CA ASP A 36 11.76 18.04 -2.04
C ASP A 36 10.42 17.31 -2.29
N THR A 37 10.30 16.63 -3.43
CA THR A 37 9.12 15.84 -3.79
C THR A 37 9.52 14.41 -4.15
N GLN A 38 9.13 13.45 -3.30
CA GLN A 38 9.34 12.03 -3.56
C GLN A 38 8.09 11.40 -4.17
N THR A 39 8.25 10.53 -5.17
CA THR A 39 7.14 9.79 -5.78
C THR A 39 7.19 8.32 -5.38
N PHE A 40 6.06 7.75 -4.99
CA PHE A 40 5.91 6.35 -4.61
C PHE A 40 4.80 5.69 -5.44
N LEU A 41 5.03 4.45 -5.88
CA LEU A 41 4.01 3.64 -6.58
C LEU A 41 3.22 2.74 -5.62
N ILE A 42 3.77 2.49 -4.43
CA ILE A 42 3.24 1.60 -3.40
C ILE A 42 3.58 2.23 -2.05
N ILE A 43 2.61 2.27 -1.14
CA ILE A 43 2.83 2.69 0.25
C ILE A 43 2.31 1.62 1.23
N PRO A 44 2.90 1.47 2.42
CA PRO A 44 2.28 0.67 3.47
C PRO A 44 1.02 1.37 3.98
N PRO A 45 0.04 0.66 4.58
CA PRO A 45 -0.91 1.31 5.47
C PRO A 45 -0.12 2.01 6.58
N GLN A 46 -0.71 3.05 7.17
CA GLN A 46 -0.23 3.50 8.46
C GLN A 46 -0.67 2.55 9.57
N HIS A 47 -0.18 2.74 10.79
CA HIS A 47 -0.57 1.93 11.93
C HIS A 47 -0.72 2.83 13.16
N LYS A 48 -1.95 2.99 13.64
CA LYS A 48 -2.25 3.59 14.94
C LYS A 48 -3.07 2.59 15.76
N ASN A 49 -2.36 1.77 16.54
CA ASN A 49 -2.86 0.96 17.65
C ASN A 49 -4.07 0.03 17.37
N ALA A 50 -3.83 -1.07 16.65
CA ALA A 50 -4.44 -2.39 16.88
C ALA A 50 -5.97 -2.51 17.13
N GLN A 51 -6.81 -1.63 16.57
CA GLN A 51 -8.28 -1.72 16.67
C GLN A 51 -8.96 -1.53 15.30
N ASP A 52 -10.06 -2.25 15.10
CA ASP A 52 -10.51 -2.73 13.78
C ASP A 52 -11.02 -1.68 12.79
N ASN A 53 -11.29 -0.45 13.22
CA ASN A 53 -11.70 0.63 12.31
C ASN A 53 -10.53 1.30 11.57
N TYR A 54 -9.29 0.87 11.82
CA TYR A 54 -8.08 1.57 11.39
C TYR A 54 -8.03 1.89 9.89
N LEU A 55 -8.38 0.93 9.01
CA LEU A 55 -8.30 1.13 7.57
C LEU A 55 -9.34 2.09 6.99
N ARG A 56 -10.40 2.45 7.72
CA ARG A 56 -11.42 3.38 7.21
C ARG A 56 -10.86 4.76 6.89
N ASN A 57 -9.80 5.19 7.58
CA ASN A 57 -9.22 6.54 7.43
C ASN A 57 -7.72 6.56 7.73
N GLN A 58 -6.90 6.77 6.70
CA GLN A 58 -5.44 6.92 6.81
C GLN A 58 -5.06 8.40 6.88
N SER A 59 -3.95 8.69 7.55
CA SER A 59 -3.34 10.03 7.54
C SER A 59 -1.88 9.91 7.14
N TYR A 60 -1.58 10.23 5.89
CA TYR A 60 -0.23 10.13 5.34
C TYR A 60 0.55 11.42 5.57
N TYR A 61 0.77 11.69 6.85
CA TYR A 61 1.60 12.77 7.36
C TYR A 61 2.51 12.23 8.47
N TYR A 62 3.81 12.39 8.28
CA TYR A 62 4.85 11.96 9.20
C TYR A 62 5.63 13.18 9.68
N ARG A 63 6.00 13.19 10.96
CA ARG A 63 7.09 14.01 11.47
C ARG A 63 8.06 13.10 12.22
N SER A 64 9.34 13.17 11.87
CA SER A 64 10.43 12.45 12.54
C SER A 64 11.62 13.39 12.76
N THR A 65 12.62 12.91 13.49
CA THR A 65 13.89 13.61 13.68
C THR A 65 15.02 12.69 13.27
N GLN A 66 15.96 13.17 12.47
CA GLN A 66 17.12 12.38 12.01
C GLN A 66 18.40 13.20 12.07
N SER A 67 19.50 12.58 12.50
CA SER A 67 20.81 13.21 12.52
C SER A 67 21.43 13.20 11.12
N LEU A 68 21.45 14.37 10.47
CA LEU A 68 21.85 14.60 9.09
C LEU A 68 22.88 15.73 9.00
N PHE A 69 23.63 15.81 7.90
CA PHE A 69 24.56 16.92 7.70
C PHE A 69 23.80 18.18 7.24
N CYS A 70 23.99 19.30 7.94
CA CYS A 70 23.43 20.59 7.56
C CYS A 70 24.54 21.50 7.08
N ASN A 71 24.44 21.96 5.82
CA ASN A 71 25.46 22.78 5.16
C ASN A 71 25.72 24.10 5.92
N ASP A 72 24.66 24.83 6.28
CA ASP A 72 24.73 26.07 7.07
C ASP A 72 25.39 25.88 8.44
N CYS A 73 25.23 24.69 9.04
CA CYS A 73 25.88 24.33 10.31
C CYS A 73 27.31 23.81 10.15
N ASN A 74 27.70 23.45 8.93
CA ASN A 74 28.91 22.70 8.56
C ASN A 74 29.20 21.47 9.46
N ARG A 75 28.14 20.79 9.95
CA ARG A 75 28.24 19.63 10.85
C ARG A 75 26.98 18.76 10.78
N LYS A 76 27.08 17.54 11.32
CA LYS A 76 25.89 16.73 11.61
C LYS A 76 25.10 17.35 12.76
N ILE A 77 23.79 17.44 12.59
CA ILE A 77 22.81 17.92 13.56
C ILE A 77 21.54 17.11 13.43
N ASP A 78 20.68 17.17 14.43
CA ASP A 78 19.32 16.65 14.29
C ASP A 78 18.46 17.64 13.50
N MET A 79 17.81 17.14 12.44
CA MET A 79 16.84 17.87 11.63
C MET A 79 15.47 17.22 11.79
N SER A 80 14.43 18.04 11.94
CA SER A 80 13.05 17.54 11.86
C SER A 80 12.67 17.37 10.39
N ILE A 81 12.20 16.17 10.05
CA ILE A 81 11.71 15.80 8.73
C ILE A 81 10.19 15.75 8.80
N GLU A 82 9.52 16.49 7.92
CA GLU A 82 8.09 16.36 7.67
C GLU A 82 7.88 15.76 6.29
N LEU A 83 6.94 14.83 6.17
CA LEU A 83 6.60 14.14 4.94
C LEU A 83 5.08 14.05 4.82
N LYS A 84 4.50 14.62 3.76
CA LYS A 84 3.04 14.70 3.55
C LYS A 84 2.67 14.24 2.15
N GLY A 85 1.72 13.31 2.01
CA GLY A 85 1.14 13.00 0.70
C GLY A 85 0.29 14.17 0.18
N VAL A 86 0.67 14.73 -0.95
CA VAL A 86 0.10 15.97 -1.54
C VAL A 86 -0.60 15.76 -2.87
N ASP A 87 -0.20 14.76 -3.66
CA ASP A 87 -0.92 14.32 -4.86
C ASP A 87 -1.22 12.82 -4.76
N TRP A 88 -2.39 12.42 -5.25
CA TRP A 88 -3.03 11.15 -4.92
C TRP A 88 -3.56 10.43 -6.17
N PRO A 89 -3.10 9.20 -6.45
CA PRO A 89 -3.36 8.50 -7.71
C PRO A 89 -4.84 8.14 -7.90
N GLU A 90 -5.23 7.80 -9.12
CA GLU A 90 -6.50 7.11 -9.38
C GLU A 90 -6.46 5.65 -8.86
N TYR A 91 -5.26 5.06 -8.81
CA TYR A 91 -4.96 3.67 -8.44
C TYR A 91 -4.04 3.64 -7.19
N LEU A 92 -4.58 3.40 -5.99
CA LEU A 92 -3.81 3.38 -4.73
C LEU A 92 -3.42 1.96 -4.31
N VAL A 93 -2.11 1.66 -4.37
CA VAL A 93 -1.56 0.36 -3.99
C VAL A 93 -1.13 0.35 -2.52
N LEU A 94 -1.78 -0.49 -1.70
CA LEU A 94 -1.40 -0.71 -0.30
C LEU A 94 -0.75 -2.08 -0.10
N TYR A 95 0.52 -2.05 0.31
CA TYR A 95 1.29 -3.23 0.72
C TYR A 95 1.03 -3.53 2.21
N PHE A 96 0.53 -4.71 2.56
CA PHE A 96 0.25 -5.05 3.95
C PHE A 96 1.38 -5.90 4.55
N PRO A 97 2.23 -5.36 5.45
CA PRO A 97 3.29 -6.13 6.12
C PRO A 97 2.75 -7.13 7.16
N THR A 98 1.44 -7.15 7.38
CA THR A 98 0.70 -8.08 8.24
C THR A 98 -0.76 -8.05 7.75
N PRO A 99 -1.47 -9.19 7.61
CA PRO A 99 -2.84 -9.17 7.13
C PRO A 99 -3.75 -8.38 8.09
N PRO A 100 -4.67 -7.54 7.58
CA PRO A 100 -5.61 -6.82 8.43
C PRO A 100 -6.74 -7.76 8.87
N ASN A 101 -7.09 -7.73 10.17
CA ASN A 101 -8.23 -8.48 10.72
C ASN A 101 -9.53 -8.27 9.92
N ASN A 102 -9.72 -7.04 9.44
CA ASN A 102 -10.92 -6.57 8.76
C ASN A 102 -10.54 -5.75 7.52
N ILE A 103 -11.03 -6.16 6.34
CA ILE A 103 -11.03 -5.33 5.14
C ILE A 103 -12.11 -4.25 5.28
N VAL A 104 -11.84 -3.04 4.81
CA VAL A 104 -12.86 -2.00 4.62
C VAL A 104 -13.23 -1.90 3.14
N GLU A 105 -14.51 -1.78 2.82
CA GLU A 105 -14.95 -1.59 1.43
C GLU A 105 -14.52 -0.22 0.87
N SER A 106 -14.45 0.78 1.74
CA SER A 106 -14.04 2.14 1.41
C SER A 106 -12.95 2.64 2.36
N LEU A 107 -11.93 3.24 1.77
CA LEU A 107 -10.73 3.80 2.40
C LEU A 107 -10.75 5.32 2.21
N TRP A 108 -10.66 6.08 3.29
CA TRP A 108 -10.43 7.53 3.22
C TRP A 108 -8.96 7.86 3.47
N ILE A 109 -8.45 8.84 2.73
CA ILE A 109 -7.11 9.41 2.87
C ILE A 109 -7.25 10.86 3.30
N ASN A 110 -6.65 11.21 4.44
CA ASN A 110 -6.67 12.54 5.06
C ASN A 110 -8.08 13.13 5.32
N ASN A 111 -9.14 12.32 5.27
CA ASN A 111 -10.57 12.71 5.18
C ASN A 111 -10.97 13.42 3.85
N GLU A 112 -10.09 13.49 2.87
CA GLU A 112 -10.28 14.27 1.63
C GLU A 112 -10.50 13.38 0.40
N ASN A 113 -9.75 12.29 0.28
CA ASN A 113 -9.84 11.37 -0.86
C ASN A 113 -10.42 10.02 -0.45
N SER A 114 -11.58 9.66 -0.99
CA SER A 114 -12.17 8.33 -0.87
C SER A 114 -11.73 7.39 -2.00
N TYR A 115 -11.47 6.14 -1.64
CA TYR A 115 -11.18 5.03 -2.55
C TYR A 115 -12.06 3.82 -2.18
N GLU A 116 -12.44 3.02 -3.16
CA GLU A 116 -13.09 1.72 -2.95
C GLU A 116 -12.11 0.59 -3.21
N ILE A 117 -12.22 -0.52 -2.46
CA ILE A 117 -11.39 -1.70 -2.74
C ILE A 117 -11.83 -2.36 -4.05
N TYR A 118 -10.95 -2.37 -5.04
CA TYR A 118 -11.20 -3.01 -6.33
C TYR A 118 -10.60 -4.41 -6.40
N GLY A 119 -9.45 -4.63 -5.76
CA GLY A 119 -8.75 -5.91 -5.90
C GLY A 119 -7.84 -6.21 -4.74
N VAL A 120 -7.40 -7.46 -4.70
CA VAL A 120 -6.63 -8.05 -3.61
C VAL A 120 -5.65 -9.04 -4.21
N ILE A 121 -4.45 -9.15 -3.63
CA ILE A 121 -3.61 -10.33 -3.80
C ILE A 121 -3.38 -10.96 -2.43
N CYS A 122 -3.91 -12.17 -2.28
CA CYS A 122 -3.70 -13.03 -1.13
C CYS A 122 -2.42 -13.84 -1.35
N TYR A 123 -1.76 -14.16 -0.23
CA TYR A 123 -0.68 -15.15 -0.18
C TYR A 123 -0.97 -16.12 0.95
N TYR A 124 -0.75 -17.40 0.69
CA TYR A 124 -0.96 -18.49 1.63
C TYR A 124 0.36 -19.22 1.81
N GLN A 125 0.86 -19.38 3.03
CA GLN A 125 2.02 -20.22 3.32
C GLN A 125 1.59 -21.51 4.02
N ASN A 126 2.26 -22.62 3.68
CA ASN A 126 1.89 -23.94 4.15
C ASN A 126 3.14 -24.85 4.21
N GLU A 127 3.87 -24.82 5.33
CA GLU A 127 5.09 -25.63 5.59
C GLU A 127 6.07 -25.69 4.39
N GLY A 128 6.72 -24.56 4.10
CA GLY A 128 7.69 -24.47 3.00
C GLY A 128 7.09 -24.36 1.60
N SER A 129 5.81 -24.70 1.41
CA SER A 129 5.05 -24.30 0.21
C SER A 129 4.42 -22.92 0.39
N PHE A 130 4.17 -22.24 -0.73
CA PHE A 130 3.43 -20.99 -0.79
C PHE A 130 2.55 -20.93 -2.03
N HIS A 131 1.47 -20.14 -1.97
CA HIS A 131 0.57 -19.89 -3.09
C HIS A 131 0.12 -18.44 -3.14
N TYR A 132 -0.18 -17.93 -4.34
CA TYR A 132 -0.78 -16.61 -4.54
C TYR A 132 -2.16 -16.76 -5.18
N THR A 133 -3.09 -15.88 -4.83
CA THR A 133 -4.41 -15.82 -5.46
C THR A 133 -4.83 -14.37 -5.59
N ALA A 134 -5.24 -13.96 -6.78
CA ALA A 134 -5.76 -12.61 -7.01
C ALA A 134 -7.29 -12.61 -6.91
N PHE A 135 -7.85 -11.51 -6.44
CA PHE A 135 -9.29 -11.26 -6.43
C PHE A 135 -9.59 -9.89 -7.01
N THR A 136 -10.69 -9.77 -7.75
CA THR A 136 -11.23 -8.47 -8.22
C THR A 136 -12.70 -8.34 -7.89
N LYS A 137 -13.13 -7.11 -7.56
CA LYS A 137 -14.50 -6.73 -7.24
C LYS A 137 -15.17 -6.13 -8.48
N ASP A 138 -16.32 -6.67 -8.88
CA ASP A 138 -17.21 -6.08 -9.88
C ASP A 138 -18.57 -5.80 -9.21
N GLY A 139 -18.84 -4.53 -8.93
CA GLY A 139 -19.93 -4.12 -8.02
C GLY A 139 -19.78 -4.75 -6.63
N ASN A 140 -20.64 -5.73 -6.33
CA ASN A 140 -20.61 -6.50 -5.07
C ASN A 140 -20.12 -7.95 -5.26
N ILE A 141 -19.73 -8.33 -6.48
CA ILE A 141 -19.30 -9.69 -6.84
C ILE A 141 -17.78 -9.75 -6.76
N TRP A 142 -17.22 -10.77 -6.11
CA TRP A 142 -15.79 -11.03 -6.11
C TRP A 142 -15.44 -12.23 -7.00
N ASN A 143 -14.49 -12.02 -7.89
CA ASN A 143 -13.95 -13.06 -8.77
C ASN A 143 -12.55 -13.44 -8.29
N GLU A 144 -12.34 -14.72 -8.01
CA GLU A 144 -11.09 -15.36 -7.62
C GLU A 144 -10.35 -15.85 -8.87
N TYR A 145 -9.04 -15.58 -8.91
CA TYR A 145 -8.11 -16.02 -9.95
C TYR A 145 -7.00 -16.84 -9.29
N ASN A 146 -7.11 -18.16 -9.42
CA ASN A 146 -6.29 -19.18 -8.77
C ASN A 146 -5.60 -20.02 -9.85
N ASP A 147 -4.43 -19.55 -10.30
CA ASP A 147 -3.71 -20.00 -11.49
C ASP A 147 -4.62 -20.09 -12.75
N LYS A 148 -4.99 -21.32 -13.13
CA LYS A 148 -5.83 -21.66 -14.29
C LYS A 148 -7.33 -21.72 -13.96
N TYR A 149 -7.69 -21.57 -12.69
CA TYR A 149 -9.08 -21.61 -12.22
C TYR A 149 -9.57 -20.18 -11.96
N VAL A 150 -10.73 -19.86 -12.53
CA VAL A 150 -11.46 -18.63 -12.21
C VAL A 150 -12.79 -19.04 -11.59
N GLY A 151 -13.13 -18.45 -10.44
CA GLY A 151 -14.34 -18.77 -9.70
C GLY A 151 -14.95 -17.53 -9.06
N THR A 152 -16.28 -17.47 -8.99
CA THR A 152 -16.97 -16.40 -8.26
C THR A 152 -17.17 -16.81 -6.81
N LYS A 153 -16.79 -15.94 -5.87
CA LYS A 153 -16.94 -16.16 -4.42
C LYS A 153 -17.62 -14.96 -3.77
N ALA A 154 -18.33 -15.21 -2.67
CA ALA A 154 -18.42 -14.21 -1.62
C ALA A 154 -17.08 -14.25 -0.87
N ILE A 155 -16.34 -13.14 -0.79
CA ILE A 155 -15.09 -13.08 -0.03
C ILE A 155 -15.40 -13.13 1.46
N ASP A 156 -14.75 -14.08 2.14
CA ASP A 156 -14.41 -13.96 3.55
C ASP A 156 -13.16 -13.05 3.64
N PRO A 157 -13.23 -11.89 4.32
CA PRO A 157 -12.18 -10.87 4.27
C PRO A 157 -10.86 -11.25 4.98
N HIS A 158 -10.75 -12.40 5.64
CA HIS A 158 -9.66 -12.70 6.58
C HIS A 158 -8.31 -13.17 5.97
N PHE A 159 -8.05 -12.98 4.66
CA PHE A 159 -6.90 -13.62 3.96
C PHE A 159 -5.93 -12.68 3.20
N VAL A 160 -5.93 -11.37 3.50
CA VAL A 160 -5.36 -10.36 2.60
C VAL A 160 -3.94 -9.89 2.96
N ASN A 161 -3.00 -10.09 2.03
CA ASN A 161 -1.61 -9.62 2.16
C ASN A 161 -1.26 -8.43 1.24
N LEU A 162 -2.12 -8.08 0.25
CA LEU A 162 -2.17 -6.78 -0.42
C LEU A 162 -3.59 -6.41 -0.83
N ALA A 163 -3.89 -5.12 -0.81
CA ALA A 163 -5.15 -4.58 -1.33
C ALA A 163 -4.90 -3.39 -2.28
N PHE A 164 -5.70 -3.36 -3.35
CA PHE A 164 -5.74 -2.30 -4.35
C PHE A 164 -7.00 -1.48 -4.13
N TYR A 165 -6.78 -0.28 -3.61
CA TYR A 165 -7.82 0.72 -3.41
C TYR A 165 -7.83 1.64 -4.62
N SER A 166 -9.01 2.08 -5.02
CA SER A 166 -9.14 2.62 -6.36
C SER A 166 -10.28 3.63 -6.50
N LYS A 167 -10.09 4.52 -7.47
CA LYS A 167 -11.18 4.98 -8.33
C LYS A 167 -11.28 4.07 -9.57
N LYS A 168 -10.22 3.31 -9.94
CA LYS A 168 -10.21 2.02 -10.69
C LYS A 168 -8.87 1.21 -10.59
N VAL A 169 -8.93 -0.15 -10.55
CA VAL A 169 -8.05 -1.26 -11.10
C VAL A 169 -6.50 -1.52 -10.81
N VAL A 170 -6.13 -2.20 -9.69
CA VAL A 170 -5.09 -3.33 -9.54
C VAL A 170 -3.54 -3.14 -9.58
N LEU A 171 -2.82 -4.00 -8.79
CA LEU A 171 -1.37 -4.46 -8.75
C LEU A 171 -0.48 -3.78 -7.67
N SER A 172 0.59 -4.34 -7.07
CA SER A 172 1.07 -5.70 -6.63
C SER A 172 2.46 -5.52 -5.90
N GLN A 173 3.12 -6.28 -4.99
CA GLN A 173 3.03 -7.59 -4.27
C GLN A 173 4.00 -7.50 -3.01
N ASN A 174 4.16 -8.29 -1.93
CA ASN A 174 3.82 -9.66 -1.40
C ASN A 174 3.83 -9.64 0.18
N MET A 175 3.18 -10.56 0.94
CA MET A 175 3.45 -10.81 2.40
C MET A 175 3.05 -12.25 2.85
N ILE A 176 3.20 -12.64 4.13
CA ILE A 176 3.22 -14.03 4.69
C ILE A 176 1.99 -14.41 5.55
N ALA A 177 1.54 -15.68 5.55
CA ALA A 177 0.45 -16.18 6.41
C ALA A 177 0.56 -17.68 6.75
N GLU A 178 0.37 -18.07 8.03
CA GLU A 178 0.66 -19.41 8.56
C GLU A 178 -0.53 -20.39 8.56
N LYS A 179 -0.74 -21.10 7.44
CA LYS A 179 -1.56 -22.34 7.30
C LYS A 179 -3.08 -22.33 7.57
N PRO A 180 -3.83 -23.36 7.10
CA PRO A 180 -3.50 -24.34 6.06
C PRO A 180 -4.45 -24.26 4.85
N TYR A 181 -3.92 -24.29 3.63
CA TYR A 181 -4.72 -24.51 2.43
C TYR A 181 -5.11 -26.00 2.35
N GLN A 182 -6.40 -26.33 2.45
CA GLN A 182 -6.92 -27.68 2.21
C GLN A 182 -7.50 -27.81 0.80
N SER A 183 -6.85 -28.61 -0.04
CA SER A 183 -7.27 -28.87 -1.42
C SER A 183 -8.36 -29.95 -1.50
N HIS A 184 -9.63 -29.55 -1.47
CA HIS A 184 -10.73 -30.45 -1.83
C HIS A 184 -10.79 -30.66 -3.35
N PHE A 185 -10.06 -31.65 -3.85
CA PHE A 185 -10.32 -32.23 -5.16
C PHE A 185 -11.69 -32.91 -5.14
N TYR A 186 -12.67 -32.32 -5.82
CA TYR A 186 -13.89 -33.02 -6.21
C TYR A 186 -13.72 -33.57 -7.63
N ASN A 187 -14.05 -34.85 -7.81
CA ASN A 187 -13.92 -35.55 -9.08
C ASN A 187 -15.09 -35.24 -10.02
N SER A 188 -14.79 -34.90 -11.27
CA SER A 188 -15.60 -35.20 -12.46
C SER A 188 -14.72 -35.14 -13.70
#